data_AF-X0UZH1-F1
#
_entry.id   AF-X0UZH1-F1
#
_cell.length_a   1.000
_cell.length_b   1.000
_cell.length_c   1.000
_cell.angle_alpha   90.00
_cell.angle_beta   90.00
_cell.angle_gamma   90.00
#
_symmetry.space_group_name_H-M   'P 1'
#
loop_
_entity.id
_entity.type
_entity.pdbx_description
1 polymer ?
#
loop_
_entity_poly.entity_id
_entity_poly.type
_entity_poly.pdbx_seq_one_letter_code
_entity_poly.pdbx_strand_id
1 'polypeptide(L)'
;MNEDEIDFGKTVVGGPCDLGFDYFYGTAGCSTSDAPYCFIENDSWVGIPSVHSSEELHKLPGFYPGVMTPDWDLEQVDVKLAEKAVRFINKHKKE
;
A
#
# COMPACT_ATOMS: atom_id res chain seq x y z
N MET A 1 6.59 9.08 -14.62
CA MET A 1 7.60 8.91 -13.56
C MET A 1 8.01 7.45 -13.62
N ASN A 2 9.30 7.14 -13.61
CA ASN A 2 9.74 5.74 -13.66
C ASN A 2 9.77 5.20 -12.22
N GLU A 3 9.00 4.16 -11.93
CA GLU A 3 8.95 3.57 -10.59
C GLU A 3 10.27 2.88 -10.21
N ASP A 4 11.05 2.47 -11.21
CA ASP A 4 12.37 1.85 -11.02
C ASP A 4 13.41 2.84 -10.44
N GLU A 5 13.12 4.14 -10.48
CA GLU A 5 14.00 5.19 -9.93
C GLU A 5 13.62 5.59 -8.50
N ILE A 6 12.57 4.99 -7.93
CA ILE A 6 12.09 5.29 -6.57
C ILE A 6 12.89 4.48 -5.54
N ASP A 7 13.48 5.17 -4.57
CA ASP A 7 14.10 4.54 -3.41
C ASP A 7 13.04 4.24 -2.33
N PHE A 8 12.46 3.03 -2.40
CA PHE A 8 11.47 2.53 -1.44
C PHE A 8 12.04 2.26 -0.03
N GLY A 9 13.35 2.41 0.18
CA GLY A 9 13.95 2.39 1.50
C GLY A 9 13.75 3.68 2.30
N LYS A 10 13.23 4.73 1.65
CA LYS A 10 12.94 6.02 2.29
C LYS A 10 11.51 6.09 2.82
N THR A 11 11.32 6.97 3.80
CA THR A 11 10.01 7.32 4.35
C THR A 11 9.15 8.01 3.30
N VAL A 12 7.86 7.70 3.31
CA VAL A 12 6.81 8.38 2.56
C VAL A 12 6.53 9.73 3.21
N VAL A 13 6.55 10.80 2.41
CA VAL A 13 6.31 12.18 2.88
C VAL A 13 5.07 12.77 2.23
N GLY A 14 4.45 13.74 2.89
CA GLY A 14 3.17 14.34 2.49
C GLY A 14 1.96 13.45 2.76
N GLY A 15 2.14 12.38 3.55
CA GLY A 15 1.10 11.41 3.86
C GLY A 15 0.17 11.85 5.02
N PRO A 16 -0.83 11.04 5.38
CA PRO A 16 -1.76 11.37 6.46
C PRO A 16 -1.09 11.67 7.81
N CYS A 17 0.03 11.01 8.11
CA CYS A 17 0.80 11.28 9.33
C CYS A 17 1.41 12.69 9.37
N ASP A 18 1.78 13.26 8.21
CA ASP A 18 2.24 14.65 8.11
C ASP A 18 1.10 15.67 8.22
N LEU A 19 -0.15 15.20 8.10
CA LEU A 19 -1.37 16.01 8.08
C LEU A 19 -2.19 15.89 9.38
N GLY A 20 -1.61 15.33 10.43
CA GLY A 20 -2.18 15.33 11.78
C GLY A 20 -2.87 14.04 12.23
N PHE A 21 -2.72 12.94 11.48
CA PHE A 21 -3.17 11.62 11.94
C PHE A 21 -2.04 10.88 12.67
N ASP A 22 -2.32 10.35 13.87
CA ASP A 22 -1.32 9.59 14.65
C ASP A 22 -0.98 8.21 14.07
N TYR A 23 -1.83 7.68 13.19
CA TYR A 23 -1.67 6.36 12.57
C TYR A 23 -2.32 6.31 11.19
N PHE A 24 -1.63 5.66 10.25
CA PHE A 24 -2.14 5.38 8.92
C PHE A 24 -1.82 3.94 8.51
N TYR A 25 -2.75 3.29 7.82
CA TYR A 25 -2.51 2.05 7.10
C TYR A 25 -3.32 2.05 5.81
N GLY A 26 -2.65 1.91 4.67
CA GLY A 26 -3.29 1.97 3.36
C GLY A 26 -2.30 1.82 2.21
N THR A 27 -2.69 2.27 1.03
CA THR A 27 -1.85 2.30 -0.18
C THR A 27 -1.63 3.73 -0.65
N ALA A 28 -0.63 3.96 -1.50
CA ALA A 28 -0.33 5.30 -2.04
C ALA A 28 -1.44 5.85 -2.96
N GLY A 29 -2.17 4.95 -3.62
CA GLY A 29 -3.33 5.24 -4.47
C GLY A 29 -4.38 4.12 -4.38
N CYS A 30 -5.20 3.95 -5.41
CA CYS A 30 -6.13 2.82 -5.49
C CYS A 30 -5.36 1.50 -5.54
N SER A 31 -5.54 0.66 -4.52
CA SER A 31 -4.84 -0.62 -4.35
C SER A 31 -5.03 -1.63 -5.49
N THR A 32 -6.04 -1.45 -6.34
CA THR A 32 -6.33 -2.33 -7.48
C THR A 32 -6.05 -1.70 -8.83
N SER A 33 -5.68 -0.42 -8.87
CA SER A 33 -5.52 0.33 -10.10
C SER A 33 -4.20 1.09 -10.19
N ASP A 34 -3.72 1.67 -9.09
CA ASP A 34 -2.60 2.61 -9.08
C ASP A 34 -1.37 1.97 -8.46
N ALA A 35 -0.30 1.86 -9.24
CA ALA A 35 1.01 1.49 -8.75
C ALA A 35 1.69 2.66 -7.99
N PRO A 36 2.59 2.39 -7.03
CA PRO A 36 3.10 1.07 -6.63
C PRO A 36 2.10 0.29 -5.77
N TYR A 37 2.04 -1.02 -6.01
CA TYR A 37 1.19 -1.96 -5.28
C TYR A 37 1.89 -2.45 -4.00
N CYS A 38 1.86 -1.62 -2.99
CA CYS A 38 2.45 -1.87 -1.68
C CYS A 38 1.66 -1.14 -0.59
N PHE A 39 1.51 -1.77 0.57
CA PHE A 39 0.95 -1.07 1.73
C PHE A 39 1.95 -0.10 2.33
N ILE A 40 1.44 0.92 3.00
CA ILE A 40 2.15 1.89 3.82
C ILE A 40 1.56 1.78 5.23
N GLU A 41 2.43 1.73 6.22
CA GLU A 41 2.06 1.82 7.64
C GLU A 41 2.81 3.00 8.26
N ASN A 42 2.05 3.96 8.78
CA ASN A 42 2.50 5.31 9.14
C ASN A 42 3.12 6.03 7.94
N ASP A 43 4.44 6.10 7.89
CA ASP A 43 5.27 6.78 6.89
C ASP A 43 6.22 5.80 6.18
N SER A 44 6.00 4.49 6.32
CA SER A 44 6.93 3.46 5.86
C SER A 44 6.24 2.40 5.01
N TRP A 45 6.91 1.95 3.95
CA TRP A 45 6.43 0.85 3.11
C TRP A 45 6.43 -0.47 3.88
N VAL A 46 5.31 -1.21 3.79
CA VAL A 46 5.17 -2.54 4.41
C VAL A 46 5.72 -3.57 3.43
N GLY A 47 7.05 -3.68 3.42
CA GLY A 47 7.79 -4.42 2.40
C GLY A 47 8.39 -3.48 1.35
N ILE A 48 9.15 -4.06 0.42
CA ILE A 48 9.78 -3.31 -0.68
C ILE A 48 9.13 -3.79 -1.98
N PRO A 49 8.47 -2.91 -2.75
CA PRO A 49 8.00 -3.28 -4.08
C PRO A 49 9.20 -3.46 -4.99
N SER A 50 9.37 -4.68 -5.51
CA SER A 50 10.60 -5.09 -6.22
C SER A 50 10.32 -6.00 -7.41
N VAL A 51 9.06 -6.28 -7.72
CA VAL A 51 8.67 -7.10 -8.86
C VAL A 51 7.62 -6.34 -9.68
N HIS A 52 7.66 -6.47 -11.01
CA HIS A 52 6.64 -5.85 -11.86
C HIS A 52 5.37 -6.71 -11.91
N SER A 53 4.23 -6.05 -11.98
CA SER A 53 2.94 -6.70 -12.18
C SER A 53 2.94 -7.55 -13.45
N SER A 54 2.31 -8.73 -13.37
CA SER A 54 2.25 -9.67 -14.48
C SER A 54 1.32 -9.22 -15.60
N GLU A 55 1.57 -9.72 -16.81
CA GLU A 55 0.69 -9.54 -17.99
C GLU A 55 -0.77 -9.94 -17.74
N GLU A 56 -1.04 -10.91 -16.85
CA GLU A 56 -2.42 -11.29 -16.50
C GLU A 56 -3.13 -10.18 -15.73
N LEU A 57 -2.41 -9.45 -14.86
CA LEU A 57 -2.98 -8.31 -14.14
C LEU A 57 -3.26 -7.15 -15.08
N HIS A 58 -2.43 -6.96 -16.12
CA HIS A 58 -2.62 -5.88 -17.10
C HIS A 58 -3.88 -6.05 -17.95
N LYS A 59 -4.45 -7.26 -17.99
CA LYS A 59 -5.74 -7.52 -18.65
C LYS A 59 -6.94 -7.10 -17.82
N LEU A 60 -6.76 -6.82 -16.52
CA LEU A 60 -7.84 -6.37 -15.66
C LEU A 60 -8.25 -4.94 -16.04
N PRO A 61 -9.56 -4.65 -16.07
CA PRO A 61 -10.05 -3.33 -16.46
C PRO A 61 -9.59 -2.27 -15.45
N GLY A 62 -8.86 -1.27 -15.92
CA GLY A 62 -8.38 -0.15 -15.10
C GLY A 62 -7.16 -0.45 -14.24
N PHE A 63 -6.43 -1.53 -14.51
CA PHE A 63 -5.16 -1.83 -13.85
C PHE A 63 -4.00 -1.10 -14.54
N TYR A 64 -3.18 -0.37 -13.79
CA TYR A 64 -1.99 0.32 -14.29
C TYR A 64 -0.71 -0.51 -14.07
N PRO A 65 0.08 -0.83 -15.12
CA PRO A 65 1.34 -1.56 -14.94
C PRO A 65 2.31 -0.84 -14.01
N GLY A 66 3.02 -1.59 -13.15
CA GLY A 66 3.95 -1.01 -12.17
C GLY A 66 4.51 -2.04 -11.20
N VAL A 67 5.29 -1.57 -10.23
CA VAL A 67 5.97 -2.40 -9.22
C VAL A 67 5.04 -2.77 -8.07
N MET A 68 5.26 -3.96 -7.51
CA MET A 68 4.50 -4.53 -6.41
C MET A 68 5.41 -5.23 -5.41
N THR A 69 4.95 -5.40 -4.16
CA THR A 69 5.64 -6.32 -3.24
C THR A 69 5.54 -7.75 -3.75
N PRO A 70 6.55 -8.62 -3.50
CA PRO A 70 6.52 -10.00 -3.98
C PRO A 70 5.31 -10.82 -3.51
N ASP A 71 4.69 -10.42 -2.39
CA ASP A 71 3.52 -11.04 -1.77
C ASP A 71 2.22 -10.26 -2.03
N TRP A 72 2.21 -9.34 -3.00
CA TRP A 72 1.01 -8.57 -3.33
C TRP A 72 -0.09 -9.49 -3.87
N ASP A 73 -1.25 -9.41 -3.24
CA ASP A 73 -2.45 -10.17 -3.60
C ASP A 73 -3.64 -9.21 -3.61
N LEU A 74 -4.17 -8.96 -4.80
CA LEU A 74 -5.30 -8.06 -5.05
C LEU A 74 -6.56 -8.50 -4.30
N GLU A 75 -6.78 -9.82 -4.14
CA GLU A 75 -7.96 -10.36 -3.47
C GLU A 75 -7.89 -10.20 -1.95
N GLN A 76 -6.68 -10.06 -1.40
CA GLN A 76 -6.46 -9.93 0.05
C GLN A 76 -6.42 -8.49 0.54
N VAL A 77 -6.51 -7.50 -0.36
CA VAL A 77 -6.41 -6.09 0.01
C VAL A 77 -7.47 -5.70 1.03
N ASP A 78 -8.74 -5.95 0.72
CA ASP A 78 -9.87 -5.56 1.58
C ASP A 78 -9.82 -6.28 2.93
N VAL A 79 -9.39 -7.55 2.92
CA VAL A 79 -9.22 -8.35 4.14
C VAL A 79 -8.16 -7.73 5.04
N LYS A 80 -6.98 -7.41 4.51
CA LYS A 80 -5.88 -6.79 5.27
C LYS A 80 -6.28 -5.42 5.83
N LEU A 81 -6.97 -4.59 5.05
CA LEU A 81 -7.47 -3.29 5.49
C LEU A 81 -8.49 -3.45 6.62
N ALA A 82 -9.47 -4.36 6.48
CA ALA A 82 -10.46 -4.63 7.50
C ALA A 82 -9.83 -5.15 8.81
N GLU A 83 -8.87 -6.07 8.70
CA GLU A 83 -8.13 -6.55 9.87
C GLU A 83 -7.40 -5.43 10.60
N LYS A 84 -6.70 -4.56 9.88
CA LYS A 84 -5.99 -3.42 10.48
C LYS A 84 -6.94 -2.42 11.13
N ALA A 85 -8.09 -2.15 10.52
CA ALA A 85 -9.14 -1.32 11.12
C ALA A 85 -9.68 -1.93 12.42
N VAL A 86 -10.01 -3.22 12.43
CA VAL A 86 -10.48 -3.94 13.63
C VAL A 86 -9.40 -3.94 14.72
N ARG A 87 -8.13 -4.16 14.37
CA ARG A 87 -7.00 -4.08 15.31
C ARG A 87 -6.87 -2.70 15.93
N PHE A 88 -6.98 -1.64 15.12
CA PHE A 88 -6.92 -0.25 15.59
C PHE A 88 -8.04 0.05 16.59
N ILE A 89 -9.29 -0.27 16.25
CA ILE A 89 -10.46 -0.08 17.14
C ILE A 89 -10.27 -0.81 18.47
N ASN A 90 -9.82 -2.07 18.42
CA ASN A 90 -9.61 -2.88 19.63
C ASN A 90 -8.46 -2.37 20.50
N LYS A 91 -7.40 -1.82 19.90
CA LYS A 91 -6.30 -1.19 20.63
C LYS A 91 -6.80 0.07 21.34
N HIS A 92 -7.48 0.95 20.62
CA HIS A 92 -7.93 2.23 21.15
C HIS A 92 -9.02 2.09 22.22
N LYS A 93 -9.86 1.05 22.14
CA LYS A 93 -10.85 0.74 23.20
C LYS A 93 -10.20 0.42 24.56
N LYS A 94 -8.95 -0.04 24.59
CA LYS A 94 -8.24 -0.44 25.81
C LYS A 94 -7.45 0.70 26.45
N GLU A 95 -7.28 1.80 25.73
CA GLU A 95 -6.64 3.04 26.20
C GLU A 95 -7.66 3.88 26.99
#